data_AF-A0A6C0E6X8-F1
#
_entry.id   AF-A0A6C0E6X8-F1
#
_cell.length_a   1.000
_cell.length_b   1.000
_cell.length_c   1.000
_cell.angle_alpha   90.00
_cell.angle_beta   90.00
_cell.angle_gamma   90.00
#
_symmetry.space_group_name_H-M   'P 1'
#
loop_
_entity.id
_entity.type
_entity.pdbx_description
1 polymer ?
#
loop_
_entity_poly.entity_id
_entity_poly.type
_entity_poly.pdbx_seq_one_letter_code
_entity_poly.pdbx_strand_id
1 'polypeptide(L)'
;MYVKISTVNGILICKNIKNLKLDEYLCERYSIKNIYINILIEKKLMYYNFADVISPETYSYIEDNNVIISDSYNIFDIETILNFKLDVTKQYIGALCRANRNDTLQHLYKHTNYKNKIIKMLEDDCIDCISRNYHYPYIFYTGLCNGSSLILEWGEENNTMPIKYFNTSNYSRILDLGSSHGVIHILDWFIKSGLKYGFELKYSDNALNSASGSGYTNVLDWWFNSELELKYYEKALDWASKNNHINVLN
;
A
#
# COMPACT_ATOMS: atom_id res chain seq x y z
N MET A 1 5.19 -28.60 3.87
CA MET A 1 5.06 -27.74 5.07
C MET A 1 3.83 -26.88 4.85
N TYR A 2 2.87 -26.99 5.76
CA TYR A 2 1.63 -26.23 5.72
C TYR A 2 1.76 -25.04 6.66
N VAL A 3 1.13 -23.93 6.28
CA VAL A 3 1.09 -22.73 7.09
C VAL A 3 -0.35 -22.35 7.38
N LYS A 4 -0.59 -21.98 8.63
CA LYS A 4 -1.79 -21.25 9.05
C LYS A 4 -1.56 -19.77 8.82
N ILE A 5 -2.50 -19.13 8.13
CA ILE A 5 -2.53 -17.68 7.93
C ILE A 5 -3.71 -17.14 8.71
N SER A 6 -3.45 -16.14 9.54
CA SER A 6 -4.46 -15.61 10.46
C SER A 6 -4.31 -14.11 10.68
N THR A 7 -5.38 -13.51 11.18
CA THR A 7 -5.36 -12.20 11.82
C THR A 7 -5.48 -12.38 13.32
N VAL A 8 -5.37 -11.28 14.08
CA VAL A 8 -5.70 -11.26 15.51
C VAL A 8 -7.11 -11.75 15.84
N ASN A 9 -8.04 -11.72 14.87
CA ASN A 9 -9.46 -12.06 15.07
C ASN A 9 -9.85 -13.46 14.58
N GLY A 10 -8.91 -14.24 14.04
CA GLY A 10 -9.23 -15.60 13.56
C GLY A 10 -8.40 -16.07 12.39
N ILE A 11 -8.61 -17.34 12.03
CA ILE A 11 -7.92 -18.03 10.93
C ILE A 11 -8.52 -17.59 9.60
N LEU A 12 -7.66 -17.22 8.65
CA LEU A 12 -8.08 -16.85 7.30
C LEU A 12 -8.06 -18.03 6.34
N ILE A 13 -6.96 -18.79 6.38
CA ILE A 13 -6.63 -19.86 5.42
C ILE A 13 -5.53 -20.72 6.03
N CYS A 14 -5.45 -22.01 5.67
CA CYS A 14 -4.18 -22.74 5.71
C CYS A 14 -3.92 -23.42 4.37
N LYS A 15 -2.67 -23.39 3.92
CA LYS A 15 -2.27 -23.96 2.64
C LYS A 15 -0.80 -24.35 2.62
N ASN A 16 -0.38 -25.03 1.57
CA ASN A 16 1.02 -25.38 1.37
C ASN A 16 1.86 -24.11 1.13
N ILE A 17 2.99 -24.00 1.82
CA ILE A 17 3.84 -22.81 1.73
C ILE A 17 4.51 -22.65 0.36
N LYS A 18 4.78 -23.74 -0.37
CA LYS A 18 5.54 -23.71 -1.63
C LYS A 18 4.88 -22.85 -2.73
N ASN A 19 3.57 -22.66 -2.67
CA ASN A 19 2.79 -21.90 -3.64
C ASN A 19 2.09 -20.67 -3.00
N LEU A 20 2.56 -20.22 -1.83
CA LEU A 20 1.96 -19.08 -1.14
C LEU A 20 2.33 -17.76 -1.85
N LYS A 21 1.37 -17.27 -2.63
CA LYS A 21 1.34 -15.91 -3.16
C LYS A 21 0.67 -14.97 -2.17
N LEU A 22 1.29 -13.80 -1.98
CA LEU A 22 0.72 -12.70 -1.20
C LEU A 22 -0.23 -11.90 -2.10
N ASP A 23 -1.40 -12.43 -2.39
CA ASP A 23 -2.37 -11.89 -3.35
C ASP A 23 -3.40 -10.93 -2.71
N GLU A 24 -4.38 -10.49 -3.50
CA GLU A 24 -5.45 -9.57 -3.09
C GLU A 24 -6.23 -10.05 -1.86
N TYR A 25 -6.55 -11.35 -1.80
CA TYR A 25 -7.32 -11.93 -0.71
C TYR A 25 -6.61 -11.78 0.63
N LEU A 26 -5.29 -11.96 0.63
CA LEU A 26 -4.46 -11.74 1.81
C LEU A 26 -4.22 -10.24 2.04
N CYS A 27 -3.93 -9.47 1.00
CA CYS A 27 -3.32 -8.16 1.13
C CYS A 27 -4.32 -7.00 1.14
N GLU A 28 -5.38 -7.01 0.34
CA GLU A 28 -6.27 -5.85 0.19
C GLU A 28 -7.23 -5.66 1.36
N ARG A 29 -7.89 -6.75 1.80
CA ARG A 29 -8.87 -6.70 2.89
C ARG A 29 -8.26 -6.45 4.26
N TYR A 30 -6.96 -6.71 4.41
CA TYR A 30 -6.32 -6.78 5.72
C TYR A 30 -5.04 -5.97 5.86
N SER A 31 -4.60 -5.16 4.89
CA SER A 31 -3.29 -4.48 4.99
C SER A 31 -3.08 -3.58 6.20
N ILE A 32 -4.15 -3.08 6.81
CA ILE A 32 -4.07 -2.24 8.02
C ILE A 32 -3.95 -3.13 9.28
N LYS A 33 -4.27 -4.42 9.17
CA LYS A 33 -4.19 -5.40 10.25
C LYS A 33 -2.99 -6.31 10.02
N ASN A 34 -2.25 -6.61 11.08
CA ASN A 34 -1.16 -7.58 10.98
C ASN A 34 -1.71 -8.95 10.58
N ILE A 35 -1.06 -9.56 9.58
CA ILE A 35 -1.35 -10.91 9.11
C ILE A 35 -0.18 -11.78 9.49
N TYR A 36 -0.48 -12.92 10.11
CA TYR A 36 0.50 -13.80 10.69
C TYR A 36 0.51 -15.14 9.98
N ILE A 37 1.72 -15.63 9.72
CA ILE A 37 2.01 -16.99 9.28
C ILE A 37 2.49 -17.77 10.50
N ASN A 38 1.93 -18.96 10.70
CA ASN A 38 2.46 -19.96 11.61
C ASN A 38 2.70 -21.26 10.84
N ILE A 39 3.80 -21.94 11.12
CA ILE A 39 4.09 -23.27 10.60
C ILE A 39 3.28 -24.28 11.41
N LEU A 40 2.61 -25.19 10.70
CA LEU A 40 1.90 -26.31 11.30
C LEU A 40 2.78 -27.57 11.24
N ILE A 41 3.02 -28.18 12.39
CA ILE A 41 3.76 -29.43 12.54
C ILE A 41 2.82 -30.48 13.15
N GLU A 42 2.54 -31.55 12.42
CA GLU A 42 1.66 -32.63 12.90
C GLU A 42 2.31 -33.41 14.06
N LYS A 43 1.52 -33.70 15.10
CA LYS A 43 1.96 -34.56 16.21
C LYS A 43 2.01 -36.05 15.83
N LYS A 44 1.28 -36.47 14.78
CA LYS A 44 1.28 -37.83 14.22
C LYS A 44 1.12 -37.77 12.70
N LEU A 45 1.93 -38.54 11.98
CA LEU A 45 1.80 -38.82 10.54
C LEU A 45 0.43 -39.46 10.25
N MET A 46 -0.61 -38.66 10.04
CA MET A 46 -1.85 -39.13 9.43
C MET A 46 -2.03 -38.39 8.12
N TYR A 47 -2.23 -39.17 7.06
CA TYR A 47 -2.35 -38.72 5.66
C TYR A 47 -3.62 -37.87 5.45
N TYR A 48 -3.69 -36.67 6.02
CA TYR A 48 -4.64 -35.66 5.55
C TYR A 48 -3.96 -34.83 4.49
N ASN A 49 -4.41 -35.03 3.26
CA ASN A 49 -4.06 -34.15 2.16
C ASN A 49 -4.76 -32.83 2.44
N PHE A 50 -4.07 -31.86 3.03
CA PHE A 50 -4.50 -30.46 3.01
C PHE A 50 -4.49 -30.02 1.53
N ALA A 51 -5.54 -30.39 0.79
CA ALA A 51 -5.77 -29.95 -0.58
C ALA A 51 -5.99 -28.43 -0.58
N ASP A 52 -5.69 -27.77 -1.69
CA ASP A 52 -5.11 -26.42 -1.76
C ASP A 52 -5.88 -25.22 -1.16
N VAL A 53 -7.08 -25.37 -0.59
CA VAL A 53 -7.77 -24.36 0.23
C VAL A 53 -8.68 -25.07 1.25
N ILE A 54 -8.71 -24.58 2.49
CA ILE A 54 -9.35 -25.25 3.63
C ILE A 54 -10.90 -25.27 3.59
N SER A 55 -11.45 -26.43 3.97
CA SER A 55 -12.83 -26.66 4.42
C SER A 55 -12.98 -26.42 5.94
N PRO A 56 -14.17 -26.09 6.48
CA PRO A 56 -14.38 -25.85 7.91
C PRO A 56 -13.80 -26.93 8.85
N GLU A 57 -13.74 -28.20 8.41
CA GLU A 57 -13.16 -29.31 9.18
C GLU A 57 -11.67 -29.13 9.50
N THR A 58 -10.92 -28.44 8.63
CA THR A 58 -9.48 -28.24 8.88
C THR A 58 -9.24 -27.15 9.94
N TYR A 59 -10.16 -26.19 10.08
CA TYR A 59 -10.06 -25.19 11.17
C TYR A 59 -10.33 -25.82 12.53
N SER A 60 -11.39 -26.64 12.65
CA SER A 60 -11.67 -27.38 13.90
C SER A 60 -10.50 -28.30 14.29
N TYR A 61 -9.88 -28.97 13.31
CA TYR A 61 -8.72 -29.83 13.58
C TYR A 61 -7.51 -29.09 14.17
N ILE A 62 -7.27 -27.84 13.74
CA ILE A 62 -6.20 -27.00 14.29
C ILE A 62 -6.54 -26.56 15.71
N GLU A 63 -7.81 -26.23 15.98
CA GLU A 63 -8.29 -25.85 17.31
C GLU A 63 -8.23 -27.02 18.31
N ASP A 64 -8.39 -28.25 17.84
CA ASP A 64 -8.30 -29.48 18.66
C ASP A 64 -6.86 -29.87 19.07
N ASN A 65 -5.86 -28.97 18.92
CA ASN A 65 -4.46 -29.13 19.38
C ASN A 65 -3.70 -30.35 18.84
N ASN A 66 -4.12 -30.92 17.71
CA ASN A 66 -3.43 -32.05 17.06
C ASN A 66 -2.15 -31.65 16.30
N VAL A 67 -1.87 -30.36 16.23
CA VAL A 67 -0.69 -29.75 15.61
C VAL A 67 0.10 -28.93 16.63
N ILE A 68 1.42 -28.90 16.47
CA ILE A 68 2.30 -27.91 17.10
C ILE A 68 2.34 -26.71 16.15
N ILE A 69 2.06 -25.53 16.69
CA ILE A 69 2.05 -24.26 15.96
C ILE A 69 3.33 -23.51 16.32
N SER A 70 4.11 -23.08 15.33
CA SER A 70 5.29 -22.24 15.56
C SER A 70 4.91 -20.85 16.10
N ASP A 71 5.93 -20.07 16.45
CA ASP A 71 5.78 -18.62 16.60
C ASP A 71 5.11 -17.98 15.38
N SER A 72 4.49 -16.82 15.62
CA SER A 72 3.76 -16.04 14.61
C SER A 72 4.70 -15.09 13.89
N TYR A 73 4.75 -15.21 12.57
CA TYR A 73 5.57 -14.37 11.69
C TYR A 73 4.69 -13.38 10.92
N ASN A 74 4.87 -12.08 11.11
CA ASN A 74 4.08 -11.08 10.38
C ASN A 74 4.52 -11.03 8.92
N ILE A 75 3.59 -11.13 7.98
CA ILE A 75 3.93 -11.13 6.55
C ILE A 75 4.54 -9.81 6.09
N PHE A 76 4.30 -8.71 6.82
CA PHE A 76 4.86 -7.40 6.49
C PHE A 76 6.31 -7.24 6.95
N ASP A 77 6.88 -8.21 7.67
CA ASP A 77 8.27 -8.18 8.10
C ASP A 77 9.16 -8.86 7.05
N ILE A 78 10.26 -8.20 6.72
CA ILE A 78 11.19 -8.69 5.69
C ILE A 78 11.71 -10.10 6.01
N GLU A 79 12.02 -10.39 7.26
CA GLU A 79 12.53 -11.69 7.70
C GLU A 79 11.55 -12.81 7.37
N THR A 80 10.25 -12.57 7.54
CA THR A 80 9.20 -13.51 7.15
C THR A 80 9.25 -13.80 5.66
N ILE A 81 9.33 -12.75 4.83
CA ILE A 81 9.40 -12.91 3.37
C ILE A 81 10.61 -13.74 2.96
N LEU A 82 11.78 -13.46 3.55
CA LEU A 82 13.04 -14.11 3.21
C LEU A 82 13.11 -15.56 3.72
N ASN A 83 12.74 -15.79 4.97
CA ASN A 83 12.79 -17.12 5.61
C ASN A 83 11.87 -18.11 4.89
N PHE A 84 10.70 -17.65 4.46
CA PHE A 84 9.72 -18.49 3.78
C PHE A 84 9.75 -18.40 2.26
N LYS A 85 10.62 -17.55 1.70
CA LYS A 85 10.76 -17.31 0.26
C LYS A 85 9.41 -16.98 -0.41
N LEU A 86 8.63 -16.12 0.23
CA LEU A 86 7.27 -15.83 -0.20
C LEU A 86 7.23 -15.14 -1.56
N ASP A 87 6.22 -15.49 -2.35
CA ASP A 87 5.96 -14.89 -3.65
C ASP A 87 5.26 -13.54 -3.46
N VAL A 88 6.04 -12.46 -3.56
CA VAL A 88 5.58 -11.07 -3.55
C VAL A 88 4.82 -10.75 -4.84
N THR A 89 3.64 -10.14 -4.72
CA THR A 89 2.77 -9.70 -5.84
C THR A 89 2.62 -8.18 -5.87
N LYS A 90 2.00 -7.62 -6.92
CA LYS A 90 1.66 -6.18 -6.96
C LYS A 90 0.69 -5.77 -5.86
N GLN A 91 -0.24 -6.64 -5.48
CA GLN A 91 -1.17 -6.42 -4.37
C GLN A 91 -0.43 -6.35 -3.03
N TYR A 92 0.62 -7.16 -2.86
CA TYR A 92 1.45 -7.10 -1.67
C TYR A 92 2.27 -5.80 -1.59
N ILE A 93 2.84 -5.34 -2.72
CA ILE A 93 3.51 -4.03 -2.77
C ILE A 93 2.53 -2.90 -2.41
N GLY A 94 1.33 -2.89 -3.00
CA GLY A 94 0.30 -1.91 -2.63
C GLY A 94 -0.17 -2.01 -1.17
N ALA A 95 -0.19 -3.20 -0.58
CA ALA A 95 -0.45 -3.37 0.85
C ALA A 95 0.66 -2.82 1.74
N LEU A 96 1.93 -3.01 1.38
CA LEU A 96 3.05 -2.38 2.09
C LEU A 96 2.97 -0.86 2.03
N CYS A 97 2.61 -0.27 0.87
CA CYS A 97 2.38 1.16 0.74
C CYS A 97 1.27 1.65 1.70
N ARG A 98 0.11 0.98 1.70
CA ARG A 98 -1.01 1.33 2.59
C ARG A 98 -0.71 1.14 4.07
N ALA A 99 0.14 0.17 4.40
CA ALA A 99 0.58 -0.10 5.77
C ALA A 99 1.76 0.81 6.21
N ASN A 100 2.25 1.70 5.32
CA ASN A 100 3.43 2.52 5.53
C ASN A 100 4.68 1.72 5.96
N ARG A 101 4.85 0.51 5.41
CA ARG A 101 5.98 -0.40 5.68
C ARG A 101 7.14 -0.11 4.72
N ASN A 102 7.61 1.13 4.77
CA ASN A 102 8.71 1.61 3.93
C ASN A 102 10.03 0.89 4.23
N ASP A 103 10.21 0.42 5.47
CA ASP A 103 11.31 -0.45 5.90
C ASP A 103 11.40 -1.74 5.06
N THR A 104 10.28 -2.47 4.97
CA THR A 104 10.20 -3.73 4.24
C THR A 104 10.28 -3.49 2.73
N LEU A 105 9.62 -2.44 2.22
CA LEU A 105 9.75 -2.02 0.82
C LEU A 105 11.21 -1.80 0.42
N GLN A 106 11.97 -1.01 1.19
CA GLN A 106 13.39 -0.76 0.93
C GLN A 106 14.23 -2.03 0.96
N HIS A 107 14.00 -2.92 1.93
CA HIS A 107 14.77 -4.16 2.02
C HIS A 107 14.48 -5.11 0.85
N LEU A 108 13.21 -5.23 0.43
CA LEU A 108 12.85 -6.01 -0.76
C LEU A 108 13.54 -5.45 -2.00
N TYR A 109 13.54 -4.13 -2.16
CA TYR A 109 14.17 -3.48 -3.32
C TYR A 109 15.71 -3.56 -3.32
N LYS A 110 16.34 -3.73 -2.16
CA LYS A 110 17.79 -4.01 -2.05
C LYS A 110 18.14 -5.46 -2.40
N HIS A 111 17.21 -6.39 -2.26
CA HIS A 111 17.45 -7.81 -2.51
C HIS A 111 17.26 -8.15 -4.00
N THR A 112 18.33 -8.56 -4.70
CA THR A 112 18.36 -8.72 -6.16
C THR A 112 17.19 -9.52 -6.75
N ASN A 113 16.82 -10.65 -6.11
CA ASN A 113 15.69 -11.48 -6.57
C ASN A 113 14.34 -10.75 -6.56
N TYR A 114 14.12 -9.87 -5.58
CA TYR A 114 12.87 -9.13 -5.44
C TYR A 114 12.91 -7.82 -6.21
N LYS A 115 14.07 -7.14 -6.28
CA LYS A 115 14.26 -5.91 -7.06
C LYS A 115 13.77 -6.04 -8.50
N ASN A 116 14.31 -7.01 -9.25
CA ASN A 116 13.95 -7.21 -10.66
C ASN A 116 12.47 -7.52 -10.83
N LYS A 117 11.89 -8.24 -9.87
CA LYS A 117 10.48 -8.57 -9.86
C LYS A 117 9.60 -7.34 -9.61
N ILE A 118 10.00 -6.47 -8.68
CA ILE A 118 9.31 -5.21 -8.38
C ILE A 118 9.37 -4.28 -9.59
N ILE A 119 10.53 -4.11 -10.23
CA ILE A 119 10.66 -3.29 -11.44
C ILE A 119 9.71 -3.79 -12.53
N LYS A 120 9.71 -5.10 -12.78
CA LYS A 120 8.77 -5.71 -13.73
C LYS A 120 7.31 -5.46 -13.34
N MET A 121 6.96 -5.52 -12.04
CA MET A 121 5.61 -5.19 -11.60
C MET A 121 5.24 -3.73 -11.86
N LEU A 122 6.16 -2.78 -11.70
CA LEU A 122 5.89 -1.37 -12.02
C LEU A 122 5.63 -1.17 -13.52
N GLU A 123 6.43 -1.83 -14.37
CA GLU A 123 6.23 -1.84 -15.83
C GLU A 123 4.90 -2.48 -16.23
N ASP A 124 4.65 -3.69 -15.74
CA ASP A 124 3.45 -4.48 -16.05
C ASP A 124 2.19 -3.76 -15.55
N ASP A 125 2.23 -3.09 -14.39
CA ASP A 125 1.08 -2.35 -13.84
C ASP A 125 0.72 -1.15 -14.71
N CYS A 126 1.71 -0.46 -15.29
CA CYS A 126 1.50 0.57 -16.29
C CYS A 126 0.88 0.01 -17.59
N ILE A 127 1.32 -1.17 -18.05
CA ILE A 127 0.81 -1.83 -19.28
C ILE A 127 -0.60 -2.39 -19.09
N ASP A 128 -0.86 -3.07 -17.96
CA ASP A 128 -2.16 -3.61 -17.55
C ASP A 128 -3.23 -2.51 -17.61
N CYS A 129 -2.87 -1.29 -17.21
CA CYS A 129 -3.81 -0.16 -17.23
C CYS A 129 -4.21 0.26 -18.63
N ILE A 130 -3.30 0.20 -19.59
CA ILE A 130 -3.60 0.48 -21.01
C ILE A 130 -4.55 -0.59 -21.54
N SER A 131 -4.19 -1.86 -21.32
CA SER A 131 -4.87 -2.99 -21.97
C SER A 131 -6.28 -3.24 -21.43
N ARG A 132 -6.51 -2.98 -20.14
CA ARG A 132 -7.80 -3.24 -19.48
C ARG A 132 -8.70 -2.00 -19.37
N ASN A 133 -8.28 -0.88 -19.98
CA ASN A 133 -8.93 0.42 -19.86
C ASN A 133 -9.11 0.84 -18.39
N TYR A 134 -8.15 0.47 -17.53
CA TYR A 134 -8.16 0.93 -16.16
C TYR A 134 -7.79 2.40 -16.09
N HIS A 135 -8.26 2.98 -15.00
CA HIS A 135 -8.22 4.40 -14.71
C HIS A 135 -6.84 4.89 -14.23
N TYR A 136 -5.98 4.01 -13.68
CA TYR A 136 -4.65 4.33 -13.16
C TYR A 136 -3.82 3.07 -12.79
N PRO A 137 -2.47 3.13 -12.85
CA PRO A 137 -1.59 2.10 -12.28
C PRO A 137 -1.75 2.00 -10.75
N TYR A 138 -2.10 0.81 -10.28
CA TYR A 138 -2.43 0.50 -8.90
C TYR A 138 -1.28 0.73 -7.92
N ILE A 139 -0.07 0.26 -8.23
CA ILE A 139 1.07 0.37 -7.31
C ILE A 139 1.45 1.85 -7.11
N PHE A 140 1.51 2.61 -8.21
CA PHE A 140 1.79 4.04 -8.15
C PHE A 140 0.68 4.79 -7.43
N TYR A 141 -0.59 4.52 -7.74
CA TYR A 141 -1.71 5.16 -7.05
C TYR A 141 -1.71 4.87 -5.55
N THR A 142 -1.54 3.61 -5.15
CA THR A 142 -1.49 3.24 -3.73
C THR A 142 -0.26 3.80 -3.02
N GLY A 143 0.92 3.75 -3.63
CA GLY A 143 2.13 4.41 -3.11
C GLY A 143 1.90 5.89 -2.87
N LEU A 144 1.32 6.58 -3.85
CA LEU A 144 1.06 8.01 -3.80
C LEU A 144 -0.04 8.41 -2.82
N CYS A 145 -1.14 7.66 -2.74
CA CYS A 145 -2.21 7.99 -1.79
C CYS A 145 -1.77 7.83 -0.33
N ASN A 146 -0.75 6.99 -0.06
CA ASN A 146 -0.33 6.64 1.29
C ASN A 146 1.06 7.20 1.66
N GLY A 147 1.65 8.07 0.84
CA GLY A 147 2.91 8.74 1.18
C GLY A 147 4.16 7.87 1.08
N SER A 148 4.16 6.86 0.21
CA SER A 148 5.37 6.09 -0.07
C SER A 148 6.15 6.73 -1.23
N SER A 149 7.14 7.57 -0.92
CA SER A 149 8.03 8.19 -1.92
C SER A 149 8.86 7.17 -2.69
N LEU A 150 9.10 6.00 -2.09
CA LEU A 150 9.91 4.93 -2.66
C LEU A 150 9.41 4.47 -4.03
N ILE A 151 8.09 4.36 -4.19
CA ILE A 151 7.51 3.96 -5.48
C ILE A 151 7.82 5.00 -6.57
N LEU A 152 7.89 6.28 -6.21
CA LEU A 152 8.29 7.35 -7.13
C LEU A 152 9.77 7.27 -7.46
N GLU A 153 10.62 7.11 -6.43
CA GLU A 153 12.07 6.97 -6.59
C GLU A 153 12.40 5.80 -7.51
N TRP A 154 11.81 4.62 -7.27
CA TRP A 154 12.03 3.43 -8.11
C TRP A 154 11.46 3.61 -9.52
N GLY A 155 10.33 4.32 -9.63
CA GLY A 155 9.75 4.69 -10.91
C GLY A 155 10.70 5.53 -11.76
N GLU A 156 11.29 6.57 -11.15
CA GLU A 156 12.26 7.46 -11.81
C GLU A 156 13.57 6.73 -12.13
N GLU A 157 14.12 5.97 -11.20
CA GLU A 157 15.37 5.19 -11.36
C GLU A 157 15.34 4.25 -12.57
N ASN A 158 14.18 3.65 -12.85
CA ASN A 158 14.04 2.62 -13.88
C ASN A 158 13.25 3.11 -15.11
N ASN A 159 12.93 4.40 -15.22
CA ASN A 159 12.13 4.96 -16.30
C ASN A 159 10.74 4.28 -16.46
N THR A 160 10.12 3.89 -15.35
CA THR A 160 8.80 3.21 -15.34
C THR A 160 7.66 4.12 -14.93
N MET A 161 7.94 5.42 -14.79
CA MET A 161 6.99 6.44 -14.35
C MET A 161 5.72 6.50 -15.22
N PRO A 162 4.51 6.45 -14.63
CA PRO A 162 3.25 6.48 -15.37
C PRO A 162 2.84 7.91 -15.81
N ILE A 163 3.76 8.70 -16.38
CA ILE A 163 3.58 10.13 -16.66
C ILE A 163 2.26 10.43 -17.40
N LYS A 164 1.91 9.62 -18.41
CA LYS A 164 0.68 9.80 -19.20
C LYS A 164 -0.61 9.72 -18.37
N TYR A 165 -0.58 9.06 -17.22
CA TYR A 165 -1.73 8.91 -16.35
C TYR A 165 -1.89 10.08 -15.38
N PHE A 166 -0.86 10.91 -15.18
CA PHE A 166 -0.90 12.00 -14.20
C PHE A 166 -1.95 13.08 -14.53
N ASN A 167 -2.27 13.27 -15.81
CA ASN A 167 -3.31 14.21 -16.24
C ASN A 167 -4.73 13.60 -16.23
N THR A 168 -4.89 12.32 -15.87
CA THR A 168 -6.20 11.64 -15.83
C THR A 168 -6.96 12.00 -14.55
N SER A 169 -8.28 11.83 -14.57
CA SER A 169 -9.18 12.18 -13.45
C SER A 169 -8.84 11.51 -12.11
N ASN A 170 -8.07 10.41 -12.13
CA ASN A 170 -7.71 9.69 -10.91
C ASN A 170 -6.43 10.22 -10.29
N TYR A 171 -5.44 10.59 -11.11
CA TYR A 171 -4.23 11.25 -10.62
C TYR A 171 -4.42 12.74 -10.37
N SER A 172 -5.41 13.36 -11.01
CA SER A 172 -5.78 14.76 -10.76
C SER A 172 -6.28 15.02 -9.34
N ARG A 173 -6.48 13.98 -8.53
CA ARG A 173 -6.80 14.07 -7.10
C ARG A 173 -5.63 13.75 -6.20
N ILE A 174 -4.45 13.43 -6.73
CA ILE A 174 -3.28 13.06 -5.91
C ILE A 174 -2.83 14.24 -5.05
N LEU A 175 -2.88 15.47 -5.57
CA LEU A 175 -2.58 16.67 -4.78
C LEU A 175 -3.63 16.89 -3.67
N ASP A 176 -4.92 16.65 -3.96
CA ASP A 176 -5.98 16.69 -2.95
C ASP A 176 -5.74 15.64 -1.85
N LEU A 177 -5.38 14.42 -2.25
CA LEU A 177 -5.11 13.29 -1.34
C LEU A 177 -3.83 13.50 -0.53
N GLY A 178 -2.75 13.97 -1.16
CA GLY A 178 -1.51 14.31 -0.46
C GLY A 178 -1.77 15.37 0.60
N SER A 179 -2.62 16.35 0.28
CA SER A 179 -3.03 17.39 1.22
C SER A 179 -3.88 16.85 2.37
N SER A 180 -4.83 15.95 2.08
CA SER A 180 -5.69 15.33 3.09
C SER A 180 -4.97 14.34 4.01
N HIS A 181 -3.74 13.92 3.66
CA HIS A 181 -2.94 13.00 4.46
C HIS A 181 -1.70 13.67 5.10
N GLY A 182 -1.49 14.97 4.88
CA GLY A 182 -0.34 15.67 5.47
C GLY A 182 0.99 15.40 4.74
N VAL A 183 0.94 14.91 3.50
CA VAL A 183 2.09 14.31 2.81
C VAL A 183 2.78 15.30 1.86
N ILE A 184 3.55 16.23 2.44
CA ILE A 184 4.24 17.30 1.70
C ILE A 184 5.17 16.77 0.61
N HIS A 185 5.91 15.68 0.87
CA HIS A 185 6.90 15.17 -0.06
C HIS A 185 6.29 14.75 -1.42
N ILE A 186 5.03 14.30 -1.43
CA ILE A 186 4.31 13.98 -2.68
C ILE A 186 3.94 15.25 -3.42
N LEU A 187 3.50 16.28 -2.70
CA LEU A 187 3.16 17.58 -3.28
C LEU A 187 4.40 18.19 -3.96
N ASP A 188 5.55 18.19 -3.27
CA ASP A 188 6.85 18.61 -3.79
C ASP A 188 7.24 17.84 -5.06
N TRP A 189 7.10 16.52 -5.02
CA TRP A 189 7.44 15.67 -6.14
C TRP A 189 6.56 15.97 -7.35
N PHE A 190 5.24 16.15 -7.15
CA PHE A 190 4.32 16.46 -8.25
C PHE A 190 4.62 17.81 -8.90
N ILE A 191 4.91 18.87 -8.14
CA ILE A 191 5.31 20.17 -8.73
C ILE A 191 6.58 20.02 -9.56
N LYS A 192 7.62 19.41 -8.99
CA LYS A 192 8.91 19.21 -9.67
C LYS A 192 8.74 18.38 -10.94
N SER A 193 7.94 17.32 -10.86
CA SER A 193 7.67 16.42 -11.97
C SER A 193 6.78 17.07 -13.04
N GLY A 194 5.81 17.90 -12.67
CA GLY A 194 4.97 18.64 -13.61
C GLY A 194 5.83 19.54 -14.51
N LEU A 195 6.78 20.26 -13.90
CA LEU A 195 7.77 21.07 -14.62
C LEU A 195 8.72 20.21 -15.48
N LYS A 196 9.25 19.12 -14.91
CA LYS A 196 10.23 18.23 -15.57
C LYS A 196 9.64 17.47 -16.76
N TYR A 197 8.42 16.96 -16.64
CA TYR A 197 7.79 16.08 -17.62
C TYR A 197 6.68 16.76 -18.44
N GLY A 198 6.36 18.02 -18.15
CA GLY A 198 5.42 18.82 -18.94
C GLY A 198 3.96 18.39 -18.81
N PHE A 199 3.54 17.93 -17.63
CA PHE A 199 2.13 17.61 -17.36
C PHE A 199 1.46 18.68 -16.49
N GLU A 200 0.14 18.82 -16.63
CA GLU A 200 -0.63 19.84 -15.93
C GLU A 200 -0.95 19.37 -14.51
N LEU A 201 -0.68 20.22 -13.52
CA LEU A 201 -1.07 19.97 -12.14
C LEU A 201 -2.57 20.22 -11.99
N LYS A 202 -3.31 19.16 -11.65
CA LYS A 202 -4.73 19.25 -11.35
C LYS A 202 -4.96 19.01 -9.87
N TYR A 203 -5.79 19.87 -9.28
CA TYR A 203 -6.21 19.84 -7.89
C TYR A 203 -7.49 20.68 -7.75
N SER A 204 -8.24 20.41 -6.68
CA SER A 204 -9.49 21.09 -6.37
C SER A 204 -9.40 21.82 -5.03
N ASP A 205 -10.48 22.50 -4.67
CA ASP A 205 -10.66 23.09 -3.35
C ASP A 205 -10.57 22.07 -2.21
N ASN A 206 -10.77 20.77 -2.51
CA ASN A 206 -10.60 19.70 -1.53
C ASN A 206 -9.18 19.63 -0.97
N ALA A 207 -8.14 20.07 -1.69
CA ALA A 207 -6.78 20.08 -1.18
C ALA A 207 -6.66 20.91 0.10
N LEU A 208 -6.99 22.20 0.02
CA LEU A 208 -6.94 23.12 1.16
C LEU A 208 -8.05 22.83 2.18
N ASN A 209 -9.27 22.51 1.73
CA ASN A 209 -10.37 22.18 2.64
C ASN A 209 -10.02 20.98 3.53
N SER A 210 -9.48 19.89 2.96
CA SER A 210 -9.16 18.68 3.73
C SER A 210 -7.93 18.85 4.60
N ALA A 211 -6.90 19.58 4.14
CA ALA A 211 -5.75 19.93 4.96
C ALA A 211 -6.17 20.75 6.19
N SER A 212 -7.07 21.73 5.98
CA SER A 212 -7.65 22.56 7.06
C SER A 212 -8.47 21.71 8.04
N GLY A 213 -9.37 20.89 7.51
CA GLY A 213 -10.19 19.97 8.31
C GLY A 213 -9.39 18.89 9.04
N SER A 214 -8.15 18.61 8.64
CA SER A 214 -7.27 17.65 9.30
C SER A 214 -6.21 18.32 10.20
N GLY A 215 -6.18 19.66 10.25
CA GLY A 215 -5.24 20.40 11.08
C GLY A 215 -3.79 20.41 10.56
N TYR A 216 -3.56 20.09 9.28
CA TYR A 216 -2.22 20.04 8.70
C TYR A 216 -1.71 21.43 8.32
N THR A 217 -1.36 22.24 9.32
CA THR A 217 -0.84 23.61 9.13
C THR A 217 0.40 23.63 8.26
N ASN A 218 1.29 22.65 8.39
CA ASN A 218 2.47 22.48 7.54
C ASN A 218 2.13 22.31 6.04
N VAL A 219 1.02 21.64 5.71
CA VAL A 219 0.54 21.52 4.33
C VAL A 219 -0.08 22.83 3.86
N LEU A 220 -0.80 23.55 4.72
CA LEU A 220 -1.35 24.87 4.39
C LEU A 220 -0.24 25.89 4.11
N ASP A 221 0.80 25.91 4.95
CA ASP A 221 2.02 26.69 4.74
C ASP A 221 2.69 26.30 3.42
N TRP A 222 2.75 25.01 3.11
CA TRP A 222 3.29 24.54 1.84
C TRP A 222 2.50 25.09 0.65
N TRP A 223 1.16 25.00 0.68
CA TRP A 223 0.32 25.55 -0.40
C TRP A 223 0.51 27.05 -0.56
N PHE A 224 0.55 27.80 0.55
CA PHE A 224 0.80 29.25 0.54
C PHE A 224 2.13 29.61 -0.13
N ASN A 225 3.16 28.80 0.10
CA ASN A 225 4.50 29.01 -0.47
C ASN A 225 4.69 28.37 -1.86
N SER A 226 3.72 27.61 -2.38
CA SER A 226 3.86 26.81 -3.61
C SER A 226 3.74 27.61 -4.92
N GLU A 227 3.34 28.88 -4.84
CA GLU A 227 2.98 29.73 -5.98
C GLU A 227 1.78 29.23 -6.82
N LEU A 228 1.15 28.12 -6.42
CA LEU A 228 -0.08 27.62 -7.01
C LEU A 228 -1.29 28.45 -6.57
N GLU A 229 -2.32 28.49 -7.42
CA GLU A 229 -3.60 29.12 -7.09
C GLU A 229 -4.22 28.46 -5.83
N LEU A 230 -4.46 29.26 -4.80
CA LEU A 230 -5.11 28.78 -3.58
C LEU A 230 -6.61 28.62 -3.82
N LYS A 231 -7.07 27.38 -3.96
CA LYS A 231 -8.49 27.03 -4.12
C LYS A 231 -9.06 26.58 -2.77
N TYR A 232 -9.92 27.39 -2.16
CA TYR A 232 -10.60 27.03 -0.91
C TYR A 232 -11.99 27.67 -0.85
N TYR A 233 -12.87 27.11 -0.02
CA TYR A 233 -14.20 27.65 0.28
C TYR A 233 -14.40 27.79 1.80
N GLU A 234 -15.53 28.36 2.21
CA GLU A 234 -15.98 28.45 3.61
C GLU A 234 -15.84 27.11 4.37
N LYS A 235 -15.99 25.99 3.65
CA LYS A 235 -15.78 24.62 4.17
C LYS A 235 -14.43 24.41 4.87
N ALA A 236 -13.35 25.08 4.43
CA ALA A 236 -12.05 24.96 5.07
C ALA A 236 -12.10 25.40 6.55
N LEU A 237 -12.70 26.56 6.81
CA LEU A 237 -12.86 27.11 8.15
C LEU A 237 -13.91 26.35 8.95
N ASP A 238 -15.02 25.94 8.32
CA ASP A 238 -16.06 25.13 8.96
C ASP A 238 -15.50 23.79 9.44
N TRP A 239 -14.70 23.10 8.61
CA TRP A 239 -14.12 21.80 8.97
C TRP A 239 -13.03 21.95 10.02
N ALA A 240 -12.16 22.96 9.91
CA ALA A 240 -11.18 23.26 10.94
C ALA A 240 -11.86 23.55 12.29
N SER A 241 -12.92 24.35 12.29
CA SER A 241 -13.72 24.66 13.49
C SER A 241 -14.40 23.42 14.05
N LYS A 242 -15.09 22.65 13.20
CA LYS A 242 -15.79 21.41 13.58
C LYS A 242 -14.86 20.39 14.22
N ASN A 243 -13.62 20.31 13.74
CA ASN A 243 -12.61 19.37 14.24
C ASN A 243 -11.66 19.97 15.28
N ASN A 244 -11.97 21.19 15.78
CA ASN A 244 -11.22 21.88 16.84
C ASN A 244 -9.74 22.14 16.49
N HIS A 245 -9.45 22.40 15.22
CA HIS A 245 -8.12 22.75 14.73
C HIS A 245 -7.89 24.26 14.79
N ILE A 246 -7.82 24.80 16.01
CA ILE A 246 -7.68 26.25 16.28
C ILE A 246 -6.45 26.85 15.58
N ASN A 247 -5.36 26.08 15.48
CA ASN A 247 -4.13 26.53 14.82
C ASN A 247 -4.30 26.83 13.32
N VAL A 248 -5.34 26.30 12.67
CA VAL A 248 -5.68 26.61 11.27
C VAL A 248 -6.49 27.90 11.15
N LEU A 249 -7.16 28.33 12.24
CA LEU A 249 -8.04 29.50 12.27
C LEU A 249 -7.31 30.80 12.68
N ASN A 250 -6.06 30.69 13.16
CA ASN A 250 -5.22 31.80 13.61
C ASN A 250 -4.24 32.21 12.51
#